data_AF-A0A6A1Z909-F1
#
_entry.id   AF-A0A6A1Z909-F1
#
_cell.length_a   1.000
_cell.length_b   1.000
_cell.length_c   1.000
_cell.angle_alpha   90.00
_cell.angle_beta   90.00
_cell.angle_gamma   90.00
#
_symmetry.space_group_name_H-M   'P 1'
#
loop_
_entity.id
_entity.type
_entity.pdbx_description
1 polymer ?
#
loop_
_entity_poly.entity_id
_entity_poly.type
_entity_poly.pdbx_seq_one_letter_code
_entity_poly.pdbx_strand_id
1 'polypeptide(L)'
;MLLEEQLKIENQNLKDMLAEQRRKDKASFAMHLAMVKMKIEQPKKSHKVTVSLKSGGSYTYSYADLADVDKAIMKAIEKTAVDGKPLLTYRFEIDNGAEGVSAETVIIDAATGYEERTNRVWFKNVNVGKAQDSASLISYAKRYSLSAAFGIASEDDDDAQAQIRNQEQTIDKAGIEIIVNEYLKDKTDKSKKWIKGKHDKATAEYIMQLIGKYKLDQHLENNKNKQIEKRKEKHEKQISKKSRKVAAKSEDEIIKDIVDKPKADPFENEKNDSQVTAGQQDLFNSVLGE
;
A
#
# COMPACT_ATOMS: atom_id res chain seq x y z
N MET A 1 -42.43 -34.27 41.76
CA MET A 1 -43.50 -33.98 40.78
C MET A 1 -44.20 -32.64 41.03
N LEU A 2 -45.08 -32.50 42.05
CA LEU A 2 -45.79 -31.22 42.31
C LEU A 2 -44.86 -30.03 42.64
N LEU A 3 -43.83 -30.25 43.46
CA LEU A 3 -42.86 -29.20 43.83
C LEU A 3 -41.97 -28.78 42.65
N GLU A 4 -41.59 -29.73 41.78
CA GLU A 4 -40.76 -29.45 40.59
C GLU A 4 -41.53 -28.62 39.56
N GLU A 5 -42.82 -28.89 39.40
CA GLU A 5 -43.70 -28.14 38.51
C GLU A 5 -43.94 -26.72 39.02
N GLN A 6 -44.15 -26.54 40.33
CA GLN A 6 -44.22 -25.22 40.96
C GLN A 6 -42.92 -24.43 40.78
N LEU A 7 -41.77 -25.06 41.02
CA LEU A 7 -40.46 -24.43 40.84
C LEU A 7 -40.21 -24.03 39.38
N LYS A 8 -40.70 -24.81 38.42
CA LYS A 8 -40.60 -24.49 36.99
C LYS A 8 -41.43 -23.27 36.62
N ILE A 9 -42.65 -23.16 37.16
CA ILE A 9 -43.54 -22.01 36.95
C ILE A 9 -42.93 -20.75 37.56
N GLU A 10 -42.42 -20.83 38.79
CA GLU A 10 -41.77 -19.70 39.46
C GLU A 10 -40.54 -19.20 38.68
N ASN A 11 -39.68 -20.12 38.24
CA ASN A 11 -38.53 -19.77 37.40
C ASN A 11 -38.95 -19.11 36.07
N GLN A 12 -40.05 -19.55 35.48
CA GLN A 12 -40.55 -18.95 34.24
C GLN A 12 -41.08 -17.53 34.50
N ASN A 13 -41.87 -17.35 35.56
CA ASN A 13 -42.37 -16.03 35.95
C ASN A 13 -41.23 -15.06 36.25
N LEU A 14 -40.18 -15.50 36.95
CA LEU A 14 -38.99 -14.69 37.21
C LEU A 14 -38.27 -14.27 35.91
N LYS A 15 -38.15 -15.19 34.95
CA LYS A 15 -37.58 -14.87 33.62
C LYS A 15 -38.42 -13.86 32.87
N ASP A 16 -39.74 -14.00 32.89
CA ASP A 16 -40.65 -13.09 32.20
C ASP A 16 -40.64 -11.69 32.85
N MET A 17 -40.60 -11.62 34.18
CA MET A 17 -40.42 -10.37 34.93
C MET A 17 -39.08 -9.69 34.60
N LEU A 18 -37.98 -10.44 34.56
CA LEU A 18 -36.67 -9.91 34.17
C LEU A 18 -36.64 -9.42 32.73
N ALA A 19 -37.28 -10.15 31.81
CA ALA A 19 -37.38 -9.76 30.41
C ALA A 19 -38.19 -8.46 30.27
N GLU A 20 -39.30 -8.34 30.99
CA GLU A 20 -40.12 -7.12 31.00
C GLU A 20 -39.36 -5.93 31.58
N GLN A 21 -38.65 -6.12 32.70
CA GLN A 21 -37.83 -5.06 33.29
C GLN A 21 -36.76 -4.58 32.29
N ARG A 22 -36.04 -5.52 31.63
CA ARG A 22 -35.05 -5.17 30.60
C ARG A 22 -35.66 -4.41 29.43
N ARG A 23 -36.91 -4.70 29.02
CA ARG A 23 -37.60 -3.93 27.98
C ARG A 23 -37.86 -2.49 28.42
N LYS A 24 -38.31 -2.30 29.66
CA LYS A 24 -38.54 -0.97 30.24
C LYS A 24 -37.24 -0.17 30.35
N ASP A 25 -36.18 -0.82 30.82
CA ASP A 25 -34.86 -0.19 30.97
C ASP A 25 -34.30 0.26 29.60
N LYS A 26 -34.42 -0.58 28.56
CA LYS A 26 -34.05 -0.21 27.19
C LYS A 26 -34.87 0.94 26.62
N ALA A 27 -36.17 0.95 26.89
CA ALA A 27 -37.05 2.03 26.45
C ALA A 27 -36.71 3.37 27.15
N SER A 28 -36.44 3.32 28.46
CA SER A 28 -35.92 4.46 29.24
C SER A 28 -34.63 4.99 28.64
N PHE A 29 -33.65 4.10 28.44
CA PHE A 29 -32.36 4.44 27.86
C PHE A 29 -32.50 5.13 26.49
N ALA A 30 -33.31 4.55 25.59
CA ALA A 30 -33.52 5.10 24.26
C ALA A 30 -34.13 6.51 24.33
N MET A 31 -35.10 6.73 25.22
CA MET A 31 -35.74 8.04 25.41
C MET A 31 -34.76 9.06 25.99
N HIS A 32 -34.01 8.71 27.04
CA HIS A 32 -33.02 9.60 27.65
C HIS A 32 -31.89 9.96 26.67
N LEU A 33 -31.42 8.99 25.87
CA LEU A 33 -30.44 9.24 24.83
C LEU A 33 -30.98 10.17 23.74
N ALA A 34 -32.23 9.99 23.31
CA ALA A 34 -32.86 10.89 22.36
C ALA A 34 -32.98 12.32 22.92
N MET A 35 -33.41 12.47 24.18
CA MET A 35 -33.50 13.77 24.85
C MET A 35 -32.14 14.47 24.89
N VAL A 36 -31.08 13.77 25.32
CA VAL A 36 -29.72 14.33 25.37
C VAL A 36 -29.27 14.73 23.97
N LYS A 37 -29.38 13.84 22.98
CA LYS A 37 -28.97 14.13 21.60
C LYS A 37 -29.68 15.34 20.99
N MET A 38 -30.96 15.55 21.30
CA MET A 38 -31.71 16.73 20.86
C MET A 38 -31.18 18.06 21.45
N LYS A 39 -30.43 18.00 22.56
CA LYS A 39 -29.85 19.18 23.24
C LYS A 39 -28.37 19.39 22.95
N ILE A 40 -27.73 18.47 22.22
CA ILE A 40 -26.32 18.60 21.83
C ILE A 40 -26.20 19.72 20.80
N GLU A 41 -25.40 20.72 21.15
CA GLU A 41 -24.87 21.70 20.21
C GLU A 41 -23.53 21.19 19.70
N GLN A 42 -23.35 21.12 18.38
CA GLN A 42 -22.11 20.63 17.80
C GLN A 42 -20.92 21.50 18.26
N PRO A 43 -19.82 20.89 18.74
CA PRO A 43 -18.66 21.63 19.21
C PRO A 43 -18.00 22.39 18.06
N LYS A 44 -17.39 23.53 18.38
CA LYS A 44 -16.62 24.30 17.40
C LYS A 44 -15.34 23.55 17.05
N LYS A 45 -15.03 23.46 15.75
CA LYS A 45 -13.77 22.89 15.25
C LYS A 45 -12.65 23.92 15.36
N SER A 46 -12.26 24.22 16.59
CA SER A 46 -11.33 25.29 16.96
C SER A 46 -9.86 24.96 16.67
N HIS A 47 -9.53 23.68 16.57
CA HIS A 47 -8.19 23.20 16.34
C HIS A 47 -7.95 22.96 14.86
N LYS A 48 -6.75 23.30 14.38
CA LYS A 48 -6.35 23.18 12.98
C LYS A 48 -5.02 22.44 12.89
N VAL A 49 -4.95 21.40 12.08
CA VAL A 49 -3.72 20.61 11.87
C VAL A 49 -3.39 20.56 10.39
N THR A 50 -2.14 20.89 10.08
CA THR A 50 -1.57 20.74 8.75
C THR A 50 -0.73 19.47 8.71
N VAL A 51 -1.10 18.54 7.84
CA VAL A 51 -0.38 17.28 7.63
C VAL A 51 0.43 17.40 6.36
N SER A 52 1.75 17.25 6.48
CA SER A 52 2.66 17.17 5.33
C SER A 52 2.73 15.74 4.81
N LEU A 53 2.50 15.57 3.51
CA LEU A 53 2.54 14.27 2.84
C LEU A 53 3.98 13.91 2.47
N LYS A 54 4.31 12.61 2.53
CA LYS A 54 5.64 12.10 2.16
C LYS A 54 5.98 12.31 0.68
N SER A 55 4.97 12.37 -0.19
CA SER A 55 5.07 12.61 -1.62
C SER A 55 5.30 14.09 -1.99
N GLY A 56 5.30 14.99 -1.01
CA GLY A 56 5.17 16.44 -1.23
C GLY A 56 3.70 16.86 -1.19
N GLY A 57 3.45 18.09 -0.75
CA GLY A 57 2.12 18.64 -0.49
C GLY A 57 1.70 18.60 0.99
N SER A 58 0.62 19.30 1.32
CA SER A 58 0.03 19.31 2.66
C SER A 58 -1.46 19.52 2.58
N TYR A 59 -2.22 18.86 3.45
CA TYR A 59 -3.63 19.19 3.67
C TYR A 59 -3.79 19.75 5.08
N THR A 60 -4.82 20.57 5.26
CA THR A 60 -5.15 21.13 6.56
C THR A 60 -6.60 20.86 6.86
N TYR A 61 -6.88 20.34 8.05
CA TYR A 61 -8.22 20.05 8.50
C TYR A 61 -8.45 20.64 9.89
N SER A 62 -9.71 20.94 10.19
CA SER A 62 -10.11 21.45 11.50
C SER A 62 -10.87 20.38 12.28
N TYR A 63 -10.72 20.39 13.60
CA TYR A 63 -11.41 19.45 14.48
C TYR A 63 -11.79 20.09 15.83
N ALA A 64 -12.78 19.50 16.49
CA ALA A 64 -13.04 19.68 17.92
C ALA A 64 -12.20 18.67 18.70
N ASP A 65 -11.54 19.09 19.77
CA ASP A 65 -10.75 18.18 20.60
C ASP A 65 -11.66 17.33 21.53
N LEU A 66 -11.07 16.41 22.30
CA LEU A 66 -11.84 15.58 23.23
C LEU A 66 -12.59 16.43 24.28
N ALA A 67 -12.01 17.53 24.74
CA ALA A 67 -12.60 18.37 25.78
C ALA A 67 -13.80 19.16 25.27
N ASP A 68 -13.71 19.68 24.03
CA ASP A 68 -14.81 20.36 23.36
C ASP A 68 -15.99 19.39 23.11
N VAL A 69 -15.70 18.15 22.71
CA VAL A 69 -16.73 17.09 22.52
C VAL A 69 -17.38 16.72 23.86
N ASP A 70 -16.59 16.42 24.89
CA ASP A 70 -17.06 16.11 26.24
C ASP A 70 -17.94 17.24 26.80
N LYS A 71 -17.47 18.49 26.71
CA LYS A 71 -18.22 19.67 27.16
C LYS A 71 -19.55 19.84 26.44
N ALA A 72 -19.62 19.57 25.14
CA ALA A 72 -20.87 19.64 24.38
C ALA A 72 -21.90 18.62 24.90
N ILE A 73 -21.46 17.39 25.18
CA ILE A 73 -22.31 16.31 25.71
C ILE A 73 -22.73 16.61 27.15
N MET A 74 -21.79 16.98 28.02
CA MET A 74 -22.08 17.27 29.43
C MET A 74 -23.08 18.42 29.58
N LYS A 75 -22.95 19.48 28.75
CA LYS A 75 -23.96 20.55 28.71
C LYS A 75 -25.34 20.06 28.27
N ALA A 76 -25.41 19.12 27.34
CA ALA A 76 -26.67 18.54 26.91
C ALA A 76 -27.31 17.69 28.02
N ILE A 77 -26.50 16.90 28.73
CA ILE A 77 -26.91 16.12 29.91
C ILE A 77 -27.42 17.03 31.04
N GLU A 78 -26.73 18.13 31.33
CA GLU A 78 -27.18 19.13 32.31
C GLU A 78 -28.52 19.75 31.92
N LYS A 79 -28.71 20.09 30.64
CA LYS A 79 -29.97 20.66 30.13
C LYS A 79 -31.16 19.71 30.17
N THR A 80 -30.92 18.40 30.22
CA THR A 80 -31.97 17.37 30.29
C THR A 80 -32.15 16.80 31.69
N ALA A 81 -31.41 17.29 32.68
CA ALA A 81 -31.50 16.81 34.05
C ALA A 81 -32.93 16.96 34.61
N VAL A 82 -33.35 15.95 35.39
CA VAL A 82 -34.64 15.91 36.09
C VAL A 82 -34.37 15.90 37.58
N ASP A 83 -35.01 16.80 38.33
CA ASP A 83 -34.78 16.99 39.77
C ASP A 83 -33.30 17.18 40.16
N GLY A 84 -32.54 17.86 39.29
CA GLY A 84 -31.11 18.09 39.47
C GLY A 84 -30.22 16.85 39.26
N LYS A 85 -30.78 15.74 38.75
CA LYS A 85 -30.05 14.51 38.45
C LYS A 85 -29.90 14.33 36.93
N PRO A 86 -28.72 13.92 36.44
CA PRO A 86 -28.53 13.65 35.02
C PRO A 86 -29.36 12.43 34.60
N LEU A 87 -29.83 12.43 33.35
CA LEU A 87 -30.52 11.26 32.77
C LEU A 87 -29.53 10.19 32.30
N LEU A 88 -28.36 10.61 31.81
CA LEU A 88 -27.31 9.74 31.31
C LEU A 88 -25.96 10.11 31.93
N THR A 89 -25.08 9.13 31.98
CA THR A 89 -23.63 9.32 32.13
C THR A 89 -22.90 8.39 31.17
N TYR A 90 -21.58 8.50 31.07
CA TYR A 90 -20.79 7.61 30.24
C TYR A 90 -19.40 7.37 30.82
N ARG A 91 -18.78 6.27 30.39
CA ARG A 91 -17.37 5.96 30.65
C ARG A 91 -16.70 5.42 29.39
N PHE A 92 -15.38 5.35 29.43
CA PHE A 92 -14.58 4.71 28.39
C PHE A 92 -14.05 3.38 28.87
N GLU A 93 -14.17 2.37 28.02
CA GLU A 93 -13.39 1.14 28.10
C GLU A 93 -12.24 1.28 27.10
N ILE A 94 -11.01 1.17 27.58
CA ILE A 94 -9.80 1.41 26.78
C ILE A 94 -8.94 0.17 26.85
N ASP A 95 -8.52 -0.30 25.69
CA ASP A 95 -7.45 -1.29 25.59
C ASP A 95 -6.23 -0.61 24.96
N ASN A 96 -5.09 -0.67 25.64
CA ASN A 96 -3.84 -0.11 25.17
C ASN A 96 -2.83 -1.24 24.99
N GLY A 97 -2.89 -1.88 23.83
CA GLY A 97 -2.01 -2.98 23.45
C GLY A 97 -0.73 -2.49 22.79
N ALA A 98 0.23 -3.41 22.64
CA ALA A 98 1.49 -3.13 21.96
C ALA A 98 1.30 -2.66 20.50
N GLU A 99 0.24 -3.13 19.84
CA GLU A 99 -0.05 -2.86 18.43
C GLU A 99 -0.94 -1.64 18.20
N GLY A 100 -1.62 -1.14 19.23
CA GLY A 100 -2.62 -0.09 19.07
C GLY A 100 -3.48 0.17 20.29
N VAL A 101 -4.33 1.18 20.16
CA VAL A 101 -5.30 1.59 21.18
C VAL A 101 -6.70 1.34 20.64
N SER A 102 -7.55 0.71 21.46
CA SER A 102 -8.98 0.66 21.23
C SER A 102 -9.73 1.47 22.29
N ALA A 103 -10.85 2.07 21.88
CA ALA A 103 -11.74 2.78 22.78
C ALA A 103 -13.20 2.44 22.47
N GLU A 104 -13.97 2.23 23.52
CA GLU A 104 -15.41 1.99 23.49
C GLU A 104 -16.08 2.91 24.50
N THR A 105 -17.17 3.56 24.11
CA THR A 105 -17.96 4.40 25.00
C THR A 105 -19.09 3.54 25.53
N VAL A 106 -19.23 3.51 26.86
CA VAL A 106 -20.36 2.85 27.52
C VAL A 106 -21.26 3.94 28.04
N ILE A 107 -22.48 4.02 27.50
CA ILE A 107 -23.50 4.97 27.92
C ILE A 107 -24.36 4.29 28.98
N ILE A 108 -24.61 4.99 30.08
CA ILE A 108 -25.32 4.46 31.24
C ILE A 108 -26.55 5.34 31.47
N ASP A 109 -27.72 4.72 31.50
CA ASP A 109 -28.95 5.34 31.98
C ASP A 109 -28.85 5.50 33.50
N ALA A 110 -28.80 6.74 33.97
CA ALA A 110 -28.58 7.03 35.38
C ALA A 110 -29.80 6.72 36.26
N ALA A 111 -30.99 6.58 35.68
CA ALA A 111 -32.22 6.26 36.40
C ALA A 111 -32.38 4.75 36.62
N THR A 112 -31.98 3.94 35.64
CA THR A 112 -32.17 2.47 35.64
C THR A 112 -30.89 1.67 35.87
N GLY A 113 -29.71 2.29 35.63
CA GLY A 113 -28.42 1.60 35.60
C GLY A 113 -28.18 0.77 34.33
N TYR A 114 -29.07 0.83 33.34
CA TYR A 114 -28.89 0.13 32.08
C TYR A 114 -27.69 0.70 31.31
N GLU A 115 -26.83 -0.18 30.81
CA GLU A 115 -25.64 0.18 30.05
C GLU A 115 -25.75 -0.30 28.60
N GLU A 116 -25.42 0.57 27.66
CA GLU A 116 -25.25 0.21 26.24
C GLU A 116 -23.81 0.49 25.83
N ARG A 117 -23.16 -0.50 25.22
CA ARG A 117 -21.80 -0.40 24.69
C ARG A 117 -21.86 -0.01 23.22
N THR A 118 -21.14 1.05 22.85
CA THR A 118 -21.06 1.45 21.44
C THR A 118 -20.07 0.58 20.67
N ASN A 119 -20.00 0.78 19.35
CA ASN A 119 -18.94 0.17 18.57
C ASN A 119 -17.57 0.61 19.05
N ARG A 120 -16.63 -0.33 19.04
CA ARG A 120 -15.23 -0.12 19.40
C ARG A 120 -14.47 0.49 18.24
N VAL A 121 -13.76 1.57 18.48
CA VAL A 121 -12.80 2.14 17.53
C VAL A 121 -11.40 1.63 17.86
N TRP A 122 -10.57 1.41 16.84
CA TRP A 122 -9.20 0.92 16.99
C TRP A 122 -8.25 1.73 16.13
N PHE A 123 -7.09 2.08 16.69
CA PHE A 123 -6.05 2.83 16.02
C PHE A 123 -4.69 2.17 16.23
N LYS A 124 -3.97 1.95 15.14
CA LYS A 124 -2.63 1.38 15.16
C LYS A 124 -1.65 2.32 15.86
N ASN A 125 -0.83 1.78 16.74
CA ASN A 125 0.31 2.51 17.29
C ASN A 125 1.52 2.36 16.35
N VAL A 126 1.91 3.45 15.69
CA VAL A 126 3.05 3.46 14.76
C VAL A 126 4.39 3.76 15.45
N ASN A 127 4.37 4.24 16.70
CA ASN A 127 5.54 4.67 17.46
C ASN A 127 5.62 3.90 18.79
N VAL A 128 5.83 2.60 18.70
CA VAL A 128 5.98 1.70 19.86
C VAL A 128 7.15 2.20 20.73
N GLY A 129 6.90 2.45 22.02
CA GLY A 129 7.92 2.86 23.00
C GLY A 129 7.97 4.35 23.36
N LYS A 130 7.13 5.21 22.76
CA LYS A 130 6.99 6.62 23.15
C LYS A 130 5.71 6.85 23.94
N ALA A 131 5.83 6.98 25.27
CA ALA A 131 4.69 7.15 26.17
C ALA A 131 3.78 8.35 25.80
N GLN A 132 4.37 9.44 25.31
CA GLN A 132 3.62 10.63 24.88
C GLN A 132 2.77 10.36 23.63
N ASP A 133 3.31 9.64 22.64
CA ASP A 133 2.58 9.27 21.42
C ASP A 133 1.40 8.34 21.75
N SER A 134 1.60 7.41 22.70
CA SER A 134 0.52 6.56 23.22
C SER A 134 -0.57 7.36 23.95
N ALA A 135 -0.21 8.37 24.75
CA ALA A 135 -1.19 9.21 25.43
C ALA A 135 -2.03 10.05 24.46
N SER A 136 -1.39 10.62 23.43
CA SER A 136 -2.09 11.34 22.36
C SER A 136 -3.03 10.40 21.57
N LEU A 137 -2.61 9.16 21.32
CA LEU A 137 -3.43 8.16 20.63
C LEU A 137 -4.67 7.74 21.43
N ILE A 138 -4.56 7.66 22.77
CA ILE A 138 -5.71 7.40 23.65
C ILE A 138 -6.73 8.55 23.58
N SER A 139 -6.28 9.79 23.66
CA SER A 139 -7.16 10.96 23.55
C SER A 139 -7.85 11.02 22.19
N TYR A 140 -7.13 10.66 21.12
CA TYR A 140 -7.68 10.51 19.79
C TYR A 140 -8.77 9.43 19.78
N ALA A 141 -8.46 8.21 20.25
CA ALA A 141 -9.41 7.10 20.27
C ALA A 141 -10.69 7.41 21.06
N LYS A 142 -10.56 8.02 22.25
CA LYS A 142 -11.69 8.47 23.06
C LYS A 142 -12.57 9.46 22.31
N ARG A 143 -11.98 10.42 21.60
CA ARG A 143 -12.74 11.41 20.83
C ARG A 143 -13.62 10.73 19.79
N TYR A 144 -13.08 9.83 18.96
CA TYR A 144 -13.88 9.16 17.93
C TYR A 144 -14.95 8.27 18.54
N SER A 145 -14.61 7.54 19.61
CA SER A 145 -15.58 6.71 20.32
C SER A 145 -16.74 7.54 20.86
N LEU A 146 -16.43 8.65 21.54
CA LEU A 146 -17.43 9.53 22.14
C LEU A 146 -18.27 10.25 21.08
N SER A 147 -17.61 10.78 20.04
CA SER A 147 -18.28 11.42 18.92
C SER A 147 -19.27 10.47 18.23
N ALA A 148 -18.86 9.23 17.97
CA ALA A 148 -19.72 8.21 17.38
C ALA A 148 -20.90 7.84 18.29
N ALA A 149 -20.66 7.74 19.60
CA ALA A 149 -21.68 7.39 20.59
C ALA A 149 -22.86 8.38 20.60
N PHE A 150 -22.57 9.68 20.51
CA PHE A 150 -23.58 10.74 20.62
C PHE A 150 -23.96 11.38 19.28
N GLY A 151 -23.31 11.03 18.17
CA GLY A 151 -23.57 11.60 16.85
C GLY A 151 -23.00 13.01 16.68
N ILE A 152 -21.79 13.24 17.18
CA ILE A 152 -21.07 14.51 17.06
C ILE A 152 -20.15 14.49 15.82
N ALA A 153 -20.24 15.53 15.01
CA ALA A 153 -19.35 15.75 13.88
C ALA A 153 -18.10 16.52 14.34
N SER A 154 -17.14 15.79 14.92
CA SER A 154 -15.94 16.39 15.53
C SER A 154 -14.85 16.81 14.54
N GLU A 155 -15.00 16.55 13.25
CA GLU A 155 -14.02 16.90 12.21
C GLU A 155 -14.72 17.34 10.92
N ASP A 156 -13.99 17.99 10.03
CA ASP A 156 -14.49 18.35 8.70
C ASP A 156 -14.67 17.09 7.85
N ASP A 157 -15.89 16.84 7.39
CA ASP A 157 -16.22 15.81 6.39
C ASP A 157 -15.87 16.32 4.98
N ASP A 158 -14.66 16.86 4.84
CA ASP A 158 -14.09 17.36 3.58
C ASP A 158 -13.14 16.32 2.94
N ASP A 159 -13.04 15.13 3.53
CA ASP A 159 -12.19 14.04 3.05
C ASP A 159 -12.64 13.51 1.68
N ALA A 160 -13.90 13.69 1.30
CA ALA A 160 -14.36 13.46 -0.07
C ALA A 160 -13.65 14.40 -1.07
N GLN A 161 -13.39 15.66 -0.70
CA GLN A 161 -12.62 16.58 -1.53
C GLN A 161 -11.11 16.31 -1.47
N ALA A 162 -10.58 15.80 -0.36
CA ALA A 162 -9.19 15.35 -0.29
C ALA A 162 -8.95 14.11 -1.15
N GLN A 163 -9.91 13.18 -1.24
CA GLN A 163 -9.84 12.05 -2.18
C GLN A 163 -9.97 12.49 -3.65
N ILE A 164 -10.77 13.51 -3.96
CA ILE A 164 -10.82 14.08 -5.32
C ILE A 164 -9.49 14.78 -5.67
N ARG A 165 -8.80 15.38 -4.69
CA ARG A 165 -7.45 15.97 -4.88
C ARG A 165 -6.34 14.92 -4.91
N ASN A 166 -6.53 13.77 -4.24
CA ASN A 166 -5.61 12.62 -4.26
C ASN A 166 -5.86 11.65 -5.43
N GLN A 167 -6.88 11.90 -6.26
CA GLN A 167 -6.82 11.50 -7.68
C GLN A 167 -5.93 12.48 -8.45
N GLU A 168 -4.72 12.73 -7.95
CA GLU A 168 -3.62 13.17 -8.80
C GLU A 168 -3.29 12.01 -9.73
N GLN A 169 -3.93 12.08 -10.91
CA GLN A 169 -3.45 11.61 -12.20
C GLN A 169 -2.64 10.32 -12.14
N THR A 170 -3.34 9.19 -12.26
CA THR A 170 -2.74 7.98 -12.80
C THR A 170 -2.12 8.35 -14.15
N ILE A 171 -0.80 8.48 -14.16
CA ILE A 171 -0.03 8.82 -15.35
C ILE A 171 -0.40 7.77 -16.41
N ASP A 172 -0.99 8.19 -17.53
CA ASP A 172 -1.27 7.29 -18.66
C ASP A 172 0.05 6.94 -19.35
N LYS A 173 0.78 6.00 -18.76
CA LYS A 173 2.10 5.57 -19.22
C LYS A 173 2.04 5.06 -20.66
N ALA A 174 0.97 4.38 -21.04
CA ALA A 174 0.79 3.86 -22.38
C ALA A 174 0.63 4.99 -23.41
N GLY A 175 -0.21 5.98 -23.12
CA GLY A 175 -0.37 7.17 -23.96
C GLY A 175 0.93 7.97 -24.11
N ILE A 176 1.68 8.15 -23.01
CA ILE A 176 2.95 8.86 -23.03
C ILE A 176 4.01 8.11 -23.84
N GLU A 177 4.11 6.79 -23.67
CA GLU A 177 5.03 5.97 -24.46
C GLU A 177 4.78 6.08 -25.95
N ILE A 178 3.51 6.10 -26.37
CA ILE A 178 3.15 6.29 -27.79
C ILE A 178 3.68 7.63 -28.30
N ILE A 179 3.38 8.73 -27.59
CA ILE A 179 3.77 10.08 -28.02
C ILE A 179 5.30 10.25 -28.01
N VAL A 180 5.98 9.72 -26.99
CA VAL A 180 7.44 9.79 -26.88
C VAL A 180 8.09 8.93 -27.96
N ASN A 181 7.57 7.74 -28.25
CA ASN A 181 8.08 6.91 -29.35
C ASN A 181 7.87 7.56 -30.71
N GLU A 182 6.73 8.20 -30.95
CA GLU A 182 6.46 9.00 -32.15
C GLU A 182 7.47 10.15 -32.29
N TYR A 183 7.78 10.85 -31.20
CA TYR A 183 8.83 11.88 -31.20
C TYR A 183 10.21 11.32 -31.52
N LEU A 184 10.59 10.18 -30.91
CA LEU A 184 11.91 9.60 -31.06
C LEU A 184 12.15 9.02 -32.46
N LYS A 185 11.10 8.48 -33.09
CA LYS A 185 11.17 7.89 -34.44
C LYS A 185 10.93 8.91 -35.54
N ASP A 186 9.81 9.64 -35.48
CA ASP A 186 9.27 10.40 -36.59
C ASP A 186 9.38 11.92 -36.40
N LYS A 187 9.68 12.37 -35.16
CA LYS A 187 9.91 13.78 -34.79
C LYS A 187 8.80 14.72 -35.27
N THR A 188 7.55 14.28 -35.23
CA THR A 188 6.39 15.07 -35.65
C THR A 188 6.29 16.38 -34.85
N ASP A 189 5.76 17.45 -35.46
CA ASP A 189 5.65 18.75 -34.77
C ASP A 189 4.65 18.70 -33.61
N LYS A 190 3.64 17.83 -33.71
CA LYS A 190 2.68 17.56 -32.64
C LYS A 190 3.36 16.95 -31.41
N SER A 191 4.16 15.90 -31.60
CA SER A 191 4.88 15.24 -30.50
C SER A 191 5.96 16.14 -29.89
N LYS A 192 6.69 16.90 -30.70
CA LYS A 192 7.63 17.96 -30.25
C LYS A 192 6.96 18.99 -29.36
N LYS A 193 5.82 19.53 -29.80
CA LYS A 193 5.09 20.57 -29.07
C LYS A 193 4.53 20.03 -27.76
N TRP A 194 4.05 18.78 -27.77
CA TRP A 194 3.54 18.11 -26.58
C TRP A 194 4.65 17.87 -25.55
N ILE A 195 5.79 17.30 -25.94
CA ILE A 195 6.92 17.02 -25.02
C ILE A 195 7.49 18.31 -24.41
N LYS A 196 7.55 19.41 -25.19
CA LYS A 196 8.03 20.72 -24.71
C LYS A 196 6.98 21.51 -23.90
N GLY A 197 5.77 20.98 -23.77
CA GLY A 197 4.70 21.57 -22.97
C GLY A 197 5.01 21.57 -21.47
N LYS A 198 4.14 22.22 -20.70
CA LYS A 198 4.17 22.12 -19.22
C LYS A 198 3.58 20.78 -18.81
N HIS A 199 4.33 20.00 -18.04
CA HIS A 199 3.92 18.72 -17.48
C HIS A 199 4.07 18.76 -15.96
N ASP A 200 3.30 17.93 -15.26
CA ASP A 200 3.55 17.67 -13.84
C ASP A 200 4.90 16.95 -13.66
N LYS A 201 5.39 16.93 -12.41
CA LYS A 201 6.72 16.39 -12.10
C LYS A 201 6.85 14.92 -12.48
N ALA A 202 5.81 14.11 -12.25
CA ALA A 202 5.87 12.67 -12.47
C ALA A 202 5.85 12.33 -13.97
N THR A 203 5.01 13.01 -14.75
CA THR A 203 4.99 12.90 -16.22
C THR A 203 6.33 13.34 -16.82
N ALA A 204 6.90 14.45 -16.35
CA ALA A 204 8.20 14.95 -16.82
C ALA A 204 9.35 13.96 -16.52
N GLU A 205 9.39 13.40 -15.31
CA GLU A 205 10.37 12.37 -14.94
C GLU A 205 10.24 11.11 -15.81
N TYR A 206 9.01 10.68 -16.10
CA TYR A 206 8.75 9.52 -16.95
C TYR A 206 9.20 9.72 -18.41
N ILE A 207 8.90 10.88 -18.99
CA ILE A 207 9.35 11.25 -20.34
C ILE A 207 10.89 11.22 -20.41
N MET A 208 11.57 11.77 -19.40
CA MET A 208 13.04 11.80 -19.34
C MET A 208 13.63 10.39 -19.25
N GLN A 209 13.00 9.50 -18.48
CA GLN A 209 13.40 8.09 -18.39
C GLN A 209 13.29 7.38 -19.75
N LEU A 210 12.19 7.57 -20.48
CA LEU A 210 11.98 6.97 -21.80
C LEU A 210 13.01 7.45 -22.84
N ILE A 211 13.28 8.76 -22.88
CA ILE A 211 14.31 9.35 -23.75
C ILE A 211 15.70 8.82 -23.39
N GLY A 212 16.00 8.69 -22.09
CA GLY A 212 17.26 8.13 -21.59
C GLY A 212 17.47 6.69 -22.03
N LYS A 213 16.44 5.84 -21.87
CA LYS A 213 16.45 4.43 -22.29
C LYS A 213 16.71 4.30 -23.80
N TYR A 214 16.00 5.07 -24.61
CA TYR A 214 16.19 5.05 -26.07
C TYR A 214 17.62 5.41 -26.50
N LYS A 215 18.22 6.44 -25.88
CA LYS A 215 19.61 6.83 -26.18
C LYS A 215 20.61 5.74 -25.78
N LEU A 216 20.36 5.07 -24.65
CA LEU A 216 21.18 3.95 -24.21
C LEU A 216 21.10 2.78 -25.20
N ASP A 217 19.90 2.41 -25.63
CA ASP A 217 19.68 1.34 -26.61
C ASP A 217 20.39 1.63 -27.93
N GLN A 218 20.28 2.87 -28.45
CA GLN A 218 21.02 3.31 -29.64
C GLN A 218 22.54 3.19 -29.48
N HIS A 219 23.08 3.55 -28.31
CA HIS A 219 24.51 3.43 -28.04
C HIS A 219 24.97 1.97 -28.01
N LEU A 220 24.18 1.09 -27.38
CA LEU A 220 24.44 -0.34 -27.32
C LEU A 220 24.40 -0.98 -28.71
N GLU A 221 23.41 -0.64 -29.52
CA GLU A 221 23.25 -1.13 -30.90
C GLU A 221 24.47 -0.74 -31.76
N ASN A 222 24.89 0.53 -31.68
CA ASN A 222 26.06 1.03 -32.40
C ASN A 222 27.35 0.33 -31.98
N ASN A 223 27.53 0.06 -30.69
CA ASN A 223 28.70 -0.67 -30.18
C ASN A 223 28.71 -2.13 -30.63
N LYS A 224 27.53 -2.80 -30.67
CA LYS A 224 27.39 -4.15 -31.22
C LYS A 224 27.73 -4.18 -32.71
N ASN A 225 27.21 -3.24 -33.50
CA ASN A 225 27.47 -3.19 -34.94
C ASN A 225 28.96 -2.96 -35.25
N LYS A 226 29.63 -2.04 -34.52
CA LYS A 226 31.08 -1.85 -34.62
C LYS A 226 31.87 -3.12 -34.28
N GLN A 227 31.44 -3.89 -33.30
CA GLN A 227 32.08 -5.17 -32.94
C GLN A 227 31.92 -6.21 -34.06
N ILE A 228 30.72 -6.30 -34.64
CA ILE A 228 30.43 -7.22 -35.76
C ILE A 228 31.27 -6.86 -36.97
N GLU A 229 31.34 -5.58 -37.32
CA GLU A 229 32.13 -5.08 -38.46
C GLU A 229 33.62 -5.37 -38.28
N LYS A 230 34.18 -5.10 -37.09
CA LYS A 230 35.56 -5.48 -36.75
C LYS A 230 35.82 -6.99 -36.86
N ARG A 231 34.86 -7.83 -36.48
CA ARG A 231 34.95 -9.29 -36.62
C ARG A 231 34.93 -9.72 -38.10
N LYS A 232 34.05 -9.12 -38.91
CA LYS A 232 33.99 -9.35 -40.36
C LYS A 232 35.30 -8.98 -41.05
N GLU A 233 35.84 -7.78 -40.79
CA GLU A 233 37.13 -7.37 -41.33
C GLU A 233 38.28 -8.29 -40.92
N LYS A 234 38.29 -8.75 -39.66
CA LYS A 234 39.32 -9.67 -39.16
C LYS A 234 39.24 -11.04 -39.85
N HIS A 235 38.02 -11.50 -40.15
CA HIS A 235 37.79 -12.75 -40.86
C HIS A 235 38.20 -12.64 -42.34
N GLU A 236 37.84 -11.53 -43.00
CA GLU A 236 38.19 -11.25 -44.39
C GLU A 236 39.71 -11.09 -44.60
N LYS A 237 40.40 -10.41 -43.67
CA LYS A 237 41.87 -10.31 -43.64
C LYS A 237 42.55 -11.67 -43.43
N GLN A 238 41.92 -12.61 -42.70
CA GLN A 238 42.45 -13.98 -42.55
C GLN A 238 42.27 -14.82 -43.81
N ILE A 239 41.13 -14.70 -44.49
CA ILE A 239 40.86 -15.38 -45.77
C ILE A 239 41.84 -14.89 -46.85
N SER A 240 42.07 -13.58 -46.94
CA SER A 240 43.04 -12.94 -47.84
C SER A 240 44.50 -13.36 -47.60
N LYS A 241 44.91 -13.57 -46.33
CA LYS A 241 46.26 -14.04 -46.00
C LYS A 241 46.46 -15.52 -46.29
N LYS A 242 45.40 -16.34 -46.22
CA LYS A 242 45.46 -17.78 -46.51
C LYS A 242 45.57 -18.06 -48.02
N SER A 243 44.91 -17.25 -48.87
CA SER A 243 44.99 -17.36 -50.33
C SER A 243 46.33 -16.89 -50.93
N ARG A 244 47.06 -15.98 -50.27
CA ARG A 244 48.40 -15.52 -50.72
C ARG A 244 49.56 -16.48 -50.42
N LYS A 245 49.37 -17.52 -49.60
CA LYS A 245 50.46 -18.44 -49.19
C LYS A 245 50.56 -19.74 -49.99
N VAL A 246 49.70 -19.96 -51.00
CA VAL A 246 49.77 -21.16 -51.84
C VAL A 246 50.27 -20.76 -53.23
N ALA A 247 51.59 -20.70 -53.40
CA ALA A 247 52.19 -20.80 -54.73
C ALA A 247 52.09 -22.26 -55.17
N ALA A 248 51.57 -22.50 -56.37
CA ALA A 248 51.34 -23.85 -56.89
C ALA A 248 52.67 -24.62 -57.02
N LYS A 249 52.79 -25.75 -56.32
CA LYS A 249 53.83 -26.76 -56.57
C LYS A 249 53.42 -27.57 -57.81
N SER A 250 54.37 -27.96 -58.65
CA SER A 250 54.10 -28.81 -59.81
C SER A 250 53.65 -30.22 -59.37
N GLU A 251 52.84 -30.88 -60.19
CA GLU A 251 52.24 -32.20 -59.89
C GLU A 251 53.30 -33.26 -59.54
N ASP A 252 54.50 -33.17 -60.11
CA ASP A 252 55.61 -34.08 -59.82
C ASP A 252 56.19 -33.95 -58.40
N GLU A 253 56.13 -32.75 -57.78
CA GLU A 253 56.52 -32.59 -56.37
C GLU A 253 55.46 -33.17 -55.41
N ILE A 254 54.19 -33.15 -55.82
CA ILE A 254 53.06 -33.61 -55.00
C ILE A 254 53.07 -35.14 -54.91
N ILE A 255 53.35 -35.84 -56.01
CA ILE A 255 53.39 -37.31 -56.05
C ILE A 255 54.56 -37.85 -55.21
N LYS A 256 55.72 -37.18 -55.22
CA LYS A 256 56.90 -37.60 -54.45
C LYS A 256 56.69 -37.51 -52.93
N ASP A 257 55.99 -36.48 -52.47
CA ASP A 257 55.69 -36.27 -51.03
C ASP A 257 54.64 -37.28 -50.49
N ILE A 258 53.79 -37.83 -51.36
CA ILE A 258 52.77 -38.84 -51.03
C ILE A 258 53.38 -40.25 -50.90
N VAL A 259 54.33 -40.60 -51.76
CA VAL A 259 54.93 -41.96 -51.79
C VAL A 259 55.95 -42.16 -50.67
N ASP A 260 56.73 -41.13 -50.30
CA ASP A 260 57.84 -41.27 -49.35
C ASP A 260 57.47 -41.00 -47.87
N LYS A 261 56.24 -40.56 -47.57
CA LYS A 261 55.76 -40.33 -46.20
C LYS A 261 54.29 -40.76 -46.04
N PRO A 262 54.00 -41.99 -45.58
CA PRO A 262 52.66 -42.28 -45.11
C PRO A 262 52.41 -41.43 -43.86
N LYS A 263 51.55 -40.42 -43.97
CA LYS A 263 51.00 -39.74 -42.79
C LYS A 263 49.99 -40.69 -42.17
N ALA A 264 50.17 -40.96 -40.88
CA ALA A 264 49.25 -41.71 -40.03
C ALA A 264 47.81 -41.17 -40.17
N ASP A 265 46.85 -42.06 -39.97
CA ASP A 265 45.42 -41.75 -40.00
C ASP A 265 45.14 -40.54 -39.08
N PRO A 266 44.59 -39.42 -39.62
CA PRO A 266 44.27 -38.26 -38.80
C PRO A 266 43.11 -38.53 -37.82
N PHE A 267 42.51 -39.72 -37.83
CA PHE A 267 41.45 -40.14 -36.93
C PHE A 267 41.86 -41.20 -35.89
N GLU A 268 43.16 -41.48 -35.71
CA GLU A 268 43.62 -42.29 -34.58
C GLU A 268 43.53 -41.53 -33.23
N ASN A 269 42.35 -41.67 -32.61
CA ASN A 269 42.02 -41.57 -31.18
C ASN A 269 42.47 -40.33 -30.37
N GLU A 270 41.56 -39.37 -30.19
CA GLU A 270 41.38 -38.74 -28.88
C GLU A 270 39.94 -38.99 -28.39
N LYS A 271 39.76 -40.05 -27.59
CA LYS A 271 38.69 -40.07 -26.58
C LYS A 271 39.04 -38.97 -25.58
N ASN A 272 38.52 -37.77 -25.78
CA ASN A 272 38.54 -36.75 -24.76
C ASN A 272 37.22 -36.83 -23.98
N ASP A 273 37.15 -37.80 -23.07
CA ASP A 273 36.18 -37.82 -21.97
C ASP A 273 36.49 -36.62 -21.05
N SER A 274 36.12 -35.42 -21.48
CA SER A 274 36.12 -34.27 -20.59
C SER A 274 34.93 -34.42 -19.63
N GLN A 275 35.15 -35.08 -18.49
CA GLN A 275 34.17 -35.09 -17.40
C GLN A 275 33.86 -33.63 -17.01
N VAL A 276 32.56 -33.36 -16.88
CA VAL A 276 32.02 -32.06 -16.46
C VAL A 276 32.62 -31.71 -15.10
N THR A 277 33.17 -30.51 -14.97
CA THR A 277 33.80 -30.07 -13.71
C THR A 277 32.74 -29.87 -12.62
N ALA A 278 33.09 -30.05 -11.34
CA ALA A 278 32.15 -29.93 -10.22
C ALA A 278 31.37 -28.60 -10.21
N GLY A 279 32.03 -27.49 -10.56
CA GLY A 279 31.35 -26.19 -10.68
C GLY A 279 30.39 -26.07 -11.86
N GLN A 280 30.58 -26.86 -12.92
CA GLN A 280 29.61 -26.96 -14.01
C GLN A 280 28.41 -27.83 -13.60
N GLN A 281 28.62 -28.91 -12.82
CA GLN A 281 27.54 -29.73 -12.27
C GLN A 281 26.63 -28.93 -11.32
N ASP A 282 27.21 -28.12 -10.43
CA ASP A 282 26.45 -27.28 -9.50
C ASP A 282 25.60 -26.23 -10.23
N LEU A 283 26.13 -25.68 -11.32
CA LEU A 283 25.40 -24.73 -12.16
C LEU A 283 24.19 -25.41 -12.81
N PHE A 284 24.35 -26.64 -13.33
CA PHE A 284 23.24 -27.42 -13.89
C PHE A 284 22.16 -27.72 -12.83
N ASN A 285 22.56 -28.13 -11.63
CA ASN A 285 21.63 -28.44 -10.55
C ASN A 285 20.87 -27.19 -10.05
N SER A 286 21.54 -26.03 -10.00
CA SER A 286 20.90 -24.77 -9.58
C SER A 286 19.88 -24.22 -10.59
N VAL A 287 20.10 -24.47 -11.88
CA VAL A 287 19.26 -23.95 -12.96
C VAL A 287 18.06 -24.86 -13.22
N LEU A 288 18.25 -26.16 -13.09
CA LEU A 288 17.20 -27.12 -13.39
C LEU A 288 16.30 -27.41 -12.19
N GLY A 289 16.78 -27.18 -10.96
CA GLY A 289 16.07 -27.54 -9.73
C GLY A 289 15.90 -29.06 -9.60
N GLU A 290 15.97 -29.58 -8.37
CA GLU A 290 15.23 -30.82 -8.07
C GLU A 290 13.76 -30.48 -7.82
#